data_AF-A0A1R2B0L8-F1
#
_entry.id   AF-A0A1R2B0L8-F1
#
_cell.length_a   1.000
_cell.length_b   1.000
_cell.length_c   1.000
_cell.angle_alpha   90.00
_cell.angle_beta   90.00
_cell.angle_gamma   90.00
#
_symmetry.space_group_name_H-M   'P 1'
#
loop_
_entity.id
_entity.type
_entity.pdbx_description
1 polymer ?
#
loop_
_entity_poly.entity_id
_entity_poly.type
_entity_poly.pdbx_seq_one_letter_code
_entity_poly.pdbx_strand_id
1 'polypeptide(L)'
;MYQIIYFWFFMKYDSPKWYLDNNKLQEAKNALLLIYTEQSLDKGLSRFSQDVEMQAGENIDSKKLLTFKDIFKDRKYRKMLRIGFMLGMLQQLSGICANIFYSTATFKNIGGSTFMARIYTVIMGVVNFIAGIFTIPLLKKFGRKTLMLSGSAFIAIDCFILGIFSGIIDASLIIPLLCIYFFMINFSYSLGATLWTYLAEVCVDKILTVAAASNLFFTCVVTISFPYVASSLGVSFAFFFFSASMALTVGYFYWDLVETKGKTKPEIMNLVLNK
;
A
#
# COMPACT_ATOMS: atom_id res chain seq x y z
N MET A 1 12.58 -10.34 19.92
CA MET A 1 12.27 -11.74 20.31
C MET A 1 11.07 -11.83 21.26
N TYR A 2 10.99 -11.01 22.32
CA TYR A 2 9.83 -10.97 23.25
C TYR A 2 8.47 -10.72 22.58
N GLN A 3 8.40 -9.87 21.55
CA GLN A 3 7.16 -9.64 20.78
C GLN A 3 6.66 -10.89 20.06
N ILE A 4 7.56 -11.76 19.58
CA ILE A 4 7.20 -13.02 18.89
C ILE A 4 6.68 -14.05 19.90
N ILE A 5 7.31 -14.13 21.07
CA ILE A 5 6.87 -15.01 22.17
C ILE A 5 5.49 -14.57 22.67
N TYR A 6 5.26 -13.26 22.82
CA TYR A 6 3.97 -12.71 23.21
C TYR A 6 2.89 -13.00 22.17
N PHE A 7 3.20 -12.81 20.88
CA PHE A 7 2.28 -13.14 19.79
C PHE A 7 1.88 -14.63 19.81
N TRP A 8 2.84 -15.52 20.02
CA TRP A 8 2.60 -16.97 20.06
C TRP A 8 1.76 -17.42 21.27
N PHE A 9 1.92 -16.76 22.42
CA PHE A 9 1.13 -17.07 23.62
C PHE A 9 -0.31 -16.55 23.54
N PHE A 10 -0.53 -15.38 22.93
CA PHE A 10 -1.85 -14.73 22.92
C PHE A 10 -2.69 -15.05 21.68
N MET A 11 -2.09 -15.36 20.53
CA MET A 11 -2.83 -15.80 19.33
C MET A 11 -2.82 -17.32 19.22
N LYS A 12 -3.78 -17.96 19.89
CA LYS A 12 -3.95 -19.43 19.89
C LYS A 12 -4.68 -19.97 18.64
N TYR A 13 -5.34 -19.10 17.88
CA TYR A 13 -6.14 -19.48 16.71
C TYR A 13 -5.51 -18.92 15.44
N ASP A 14 -5.45 -19.74 14.40
CA ASP A 14 -5.10 -19.31 13.06
C ASP A 14 -6.26 -18.54 12.39
N SER A 15 -5.99 -17.92 11.24
CA SER A 15 -7.03 -17.19 10.51
C SER A 15 -8.21 -18.13 10.17
N PRO A 16 -9.48 -17.70 10.35
CA PRO A 16 -10.65 -18.51 9.99
C PRO A 16 -10.63 -19.03 8.55
N LYS A 17 -10.07 -18.23 7.65
CA LYS A 17 -9.87 -18.58 6.25
C LYS A 17 -8.95 -19.79 6.09
N TRP A 18 -7.81 -19.82 6.79
CA TRP A 18 -6.90 -20.95 6.75
C TRP A 18 -7.55 -22.26 7.22
N TYR A 19 -8.40 -22.20 8.26
CA TYR A 19 -9.17 -23.37 8.69
C TYR A 19 -10.12 -23.86 7.59
N LEU A 20 -10.79 -22.96 6.88
CA LEU A 20 -11.66 -23.32 5.75
C LEU A 20 -10.90 -23.90 4.57
N ASP A 21 -9.72 -23.35 4.24
CA ASP A 21 -8.83 -23.89 3.19
C ASP A 21 -8.40 -25.34 3.49
N ASN A 22 -8.27 -25.68 4.78
CA ASN A 22 -7.89 -27.02 5.26
C ASN A 22 -9.10 -27.92 5.61
N ASN A 23 -10.32 -27.54 5.21
CA ASN A 23 -11.57 -28.27 5.50
C ASN A 23 -11.92 -28.42 7.00
N LYS A 24 -11.35 -27.57 7.88
CA LYS A 24 -11.58 -27.56 9.33
C LYS A 24 -12.72 -26.60 9.70
N LEU A 25 -13.95 -26.99 9.39
CA LEU A 25 -15.11 -26.09 9.48
C LEU A 25 -15.49 -25.74 10.93
N GLN A 26 -15.27 -26.64 11.88
CA GLN A 26 -15.63 -26.42 13.28
C GLN A 26 -14.66 -25.43 13.95
N GLU A 27 -13.36 -25.56 13.67
CA GLU A 27 -12.32 -24.64 14.12
C GLU A 27 -12.46 -23.27 13.48
N ALA A 28 -12.88 -23.20 12.21
CA ALA A 28 -13.22 -21.94 11.54
C ALA A 28 -14.38 -21.22 12.26
N LYS A 29 -15.44 -21.93 12.65
CA LYS A 29 -16.56 -21.35 13.41
C LYS A 29 -16.10 -20.83 14.77
N ASN A 30 -15.30 -21.61 15.49
CA ASN A 30 -14.77 -21.21 16.81
C ASN A 30 -13.88 -19.96 16.70
N ALA A 31 -13.03 -19.88 15.68
CA ALA A 31 -12.20 -18.70 15.42
C ALA A 31 -13.04 -17.48 15.02
N LEU A 32 -14.13 -17.66 14.26
CA LEU A 32 -15.04 -16.57 13.90
C LEU A 32 -15.86 -16.05 15.09
N LEU A 33 -16.26 -16.91 16.01
CA LEU A 33 -17.00 -16.53 17.22
C LEU A 33 -16.21 -15.60 18.16
N LEU A 34 -14.88 -15.54 18.03
CA LEU A 34 -14.04 -14.57 18.75
C LEU A 34 -14.23 -13.13 18.25
N ILE A 35 -14.74 -12.96 17.02
CA ILE A 35 -14.82 -11.66 16.33
C ILE A 35 -16.28 -11.30 16.02
N TYR A 36 -17.10 -12.28 15.66
CA TYR A 36 -18.50 -12.13 15.28
C TYR A 36 -19.43 -12.62 16.39
N THR A 37 -20.54 -11.92 16.56
CA THR A 37 -21.67 -12.41 17.36
C THR A 37 -22.31 -13.61 16.66
N GLU A 38 -22.91 -14.55 17.41
CA GLU A 38 -23.57 -15.74 16.87
C GLU A 38 -24.57 -15.43 15.74
N GLN A 39 -25.35 -14.35 15.86
CA GLN A 39 -26.31 -13.90 14.85
C GLN A 39 -25.67 -13.47 13.52
N SER A 40 -24.39 -13.15 13.53
CA SER A 40 -23.61 -12.71 12.35
C SER A 40 -22.64 -13.78 11.84
N LEU A 41 -22.57 -14.93 12.51
CA LEU A 41 -21.64 -16.02 12.19
C LEU A 41 -21.89 -16.59 10.79
N ASP A 42 -23.15 -16.81 10.42
CA ASP A 42 -23.52 -17.38 9.11
C ASP A 42 -23.17 -16.44 7.95
N LYS A 43 -23.31 -15.12 8.16
CA LYS A 43 -22.87 -14.10 7.19
C LYS A 43 -21.35 -14.06 7.06
N GLY A 44 -20.62 -14.24 8.16
CA GLY A 44 -19.17 -14.36 8.15
C GLY A 44 -18.71 -15.61 7.41
N LEU A 45 -19.28 -16.77 7.76
CA LEU A 45 -18.93 -18.06 7.19
C LEU A 45 -19.20 -18.11 5.69
N SER A 46 -20.36 -17.65 5.23
CA SER A 46 -20.68 -17.57 3.79
C SER A 46 -19.72 -16.68 3.01
N ARG A 47 -19.31 -15.53 3.58
CA ARG A 47 -18.32 -14.65 2.97
C ARG A 47 -16.95 -15.32 2.83
N PHE A 48 -16.47 -15.98 3.89
CA PHE A 48 -15.18 -16.66 3.83
C PHE A 48 -15.21 -17.91 2.94
N SER A 49 -16.31 -18.65 2.90
CA SER A 49 -16.46 -19.79 1.98
C SER A 49 -16.42 -19.36 0.51
N GLN A 50 -17.07 -18.25 0.15
CA GLN A 50 -16.97 -17.68 -1.22
C GLN A 50 -15.54 -17.28 -1.57
N ASP A 51 -14.79 -16.71 -0.62
CA ASP A 51 -13.39 -16.37 -0.81
C ASP A 51 -12.51 -17.60 -1.07
N VAL A 52 -12.78 -18.71 -0.39
CA VAL A 52 -12.09 -20.00 -0.56
C VAL A 52 -12.41 -20.60 -1.94
N GLU A 53 -13.67 -20.57 -2.37
CA GLU A 53 -14.09 -21.04 -3.70
C GLU A 53 -13.36 -20.26 -4.82
N MET A 54 -13.22 -18.94 -4.69
CA MET A 54 -12.45 -18.14 -5.65
C MET A 54 -10.96 -18.48 -5.71
N GLN A 55 -10.42 -19.08 -4.65
CA GLN A 55 -9.01 -19.49 -4.53
C GLN A 55 -8.74 -20.93 -4.93
N ALA A 56 -9.78 -21.76 -5.02
CA ALA A 56 -9.69 -23.15 -5.47
C ALA A 56 -9.63 -23.27 -7.01
N GLY A 57 -9.93 -22.21 -7.76
CA GLY A 57 -10.02 -22.26 -9.22
C GLY A 57 -11.26 -23.02 -9.71
N GLU A 58 -11.48 -23.06 -11.03
CA GLU A 58 -12.67 -23.72 -11.64
C GLU A 58 -12.67 -25.26 -11.56
N ASN A 59 -11.60 -25.88 -11.05
CA ASN A 59 -11.53 -27.34 -10.90
C ASN A 59 -12.16 -27.78 -9.56
N ILE A 60 -13.48 -27.94 -9.61
CA ILE A 60 -14.35 -28.34 -8.49
C ILE A 60 -13.96 -29.72 -7.89
N ASP A 61 -13.32 -30.60 -8.66
CA ASP A 61 -12.97 -31.97 -8.24
C ASP A 61 -11.70 -32.08 -7.38
N SER A 62 -10.95 -30.99 -7.19
CA SER A 62 -9.81 -30.97 -6.28
C SER A 62 -9.65 -29.55 -5.80
N LYS A 63 -9.93 -29.26 -4.52
CA LYS A 63 -9.62 -27.99 -3.83
C LYS A 63 -8.11 -27.70 -3.83
N LYS A 64 -7.48 -27.58 -4.99
CA LYS A 64 -6.07 -27.26 -5.18
C LYS A 64 -5.97 -25.75 -5.23
N LEU A 65 -5.32 -25.17 -4.22
CA LEU A 65 -4.98 -23.75 -4.19
C LEU A 65 -4.34 -23.33 -5.53
N LEU A 66 -4.87 -22.27 -6.16
CA LEU A 66 -4.41 -21.73 -7.45
C LEU A 66 -2.90 -21.79 -7.62
N THR A 67 -2.34 -22.50 -8.60
CA THR A 67 -0.88 -22.50 -8.80
C THR A 67 -0.44 -21.23 -9.53
N PHE A 68 0.83 -20.81 -9.40
CA PHE A 68 1.36 -19.69 -10.20
C PHE A 68 1.14 -19.87 -11.70
N LYS A 69 1.22 -21.12 -12.21
CA LYS A 69 0.90 -21.44 -13.60
C LYS A 69 -0.55 -21.12 -13.99
N ASP A 70 -1.49 -21.27 -13.07
CA ASP A 70 -2.92 -21.01 -13.32
C ASP A 70 -3.22 -19.51 -13.36
N ILE A 71 -2.49 -18.72 -12.55
CA ILE A 71 -2.55 -17.25 -12.55
C ILE A 71 -2.16 -16.68 -13.92
N PHE A 72 -1.18 -17.27 -14.59
CA PHE A 72 -0.73 -16.83 -15.91
C PHE A 72 -1.64 -17.30 -17.06
N LYS A 73 -2.44 -18.35 -16.87
CA LYS A 73 -3.35 -18.87 -17.91
C LYS A 73 -4.64 -18.05 -18.00
N ASP A 74 -5.25 -17.78 -16.86
CA ASP A 74 -6.53 -17.08 -16.83
C ASP A 74 -6.36 -15.58 -17.10
N ARG A 75 -7.22 -15.00 -17.93
CA ARG A 75 -7.25 -13.55 -18.20
C ARG A 75 -7.56 -12.75 -16.93
N LYS A 76 -8.40 -13.30 -16.05
CA LYS A 76 -8.78 -12.71 -14.77
C LYS A 76 -7.58 -12.50 -13.86
N TYR A 77 -6.88 -13.59 -13.55
CA TYR A 77 -5.76 -13.56 -12.62
C TYR A 77 -4.57 -12.78 -13.19
N ARG A 78 -4.37 -12.76 -14.51
CA ARG A 78 -3.38 -11.90 -15.16
C ARG A 78 -3.64 -10.41 -14.97
N LYS A 79 -4.89 -9.95 -15.10
CA LYS A 79 -5.22 -8.53 -14.88
C LYS A 79 -4.99 -8.12 -13.42
N MET A 80 -5.41 -8.98 -12.48
CA MET A 80 -5.15 -8.78 -11.05
C MET A 80 -3.65 -8.77 -10.74
N LEU A 81 -2.88 -9.66 -11.36
CA LEU A 81 -1.42 -9.72 -11.24
C LEU A 81 -0.75 -8.43 -11.71
N ARG A 82 -1.16 -7.91 -12.87
CA ARG A 82 -0.68 -6.62 -13.39
C ARG A 82 -0.96 -5.50 -12.39
N ILE A 83 -2.19 -5.41 -11.88
CA ILE A 83 -2.58 -4.38 -10.90
C ILE A 83 -1.73 -4.50 -9.64
N GLY A 84 -1.59 -5.71 -9.08
CA GLY A 84 -0.79 -5.95 -7.88
C GLY A 84 0.68 -5.58 -8.04
N PHE A 85 1.29 -6.03 -9.13
CA PHE A 85 2.69 -5.72 -9.45
C PHE A 85 2.92 -4.22 -9.63
N MET A 86 2.06 -3.55 -10.42
CA MET A 86 2.14 -2.12 -10.69
C MET A 86 1.93 -1.30 -9.43
N LEU A 87 0.96 -1.65 -8.58
CA LEU A 87 0.74 -0.95 -7.32
C LEU A 87 1.95 -1.04 -6.39
N GLY A 88 2.55 -2.23 -6.27
CA GLY A 88 3.78 -2.41 -5.48
C GLY A 88 4.93 -1.53 -5.98
N MET A 89 5.10 -1.44 -7.31
CA MET A 89 6.10 -0.60 -7.97
C MET A 89 5.82 0.90 -7.77
N LEU A 90 4.62 1.35 -8.12
CA LEU A 90 4.24 2.76 -8.11
C LEU A 90 4.26 3.34 -6.69
N GLN A 91 3.95 2.53 -5.67
CA GLN A 91 4.09 2.94 -4.27
C GLN A 91 5.54 3.37 -3.96
N GLN A 92 6.54 2.64 -4.44
CA GLN A 92 7.94 2.96 -4.17
C GLN A 92 8.49 4.07 -5.07
N LEU A 93 8.00 4.16 -6.30
CA LEU A 93 8.29 5.26 -7.20
C LEU A 93 7.75 6.61 -6.71
N SER A 94 6.94 6.65 -5.64
CA SER A 94 6.55 7.88 -4.95
C SER A 94 7.71 8.59 -4.25
N GLY A 95 8.83 7.88 -4.03
CA GLY A 95 9.98 8.42 -3.30
C GLY A 95 9.85 8.32 -1.78
N ILE A 96 8.83 7.63 -1.25
CA ILE A 96 8.65 7.48 0.20
C ILE A 96 9.87 6.88 0.90
N CYS A 97 10.49 5.83 0.35
CA CYS A 97 11.67 5.22 0.95
C CYS A 97 12.88 6.15 0.94
N ALA A 98 13.06 6.93 -0.13
CA ALA A 98 14.09 7.94 -0.19
C ALA A 98 13.86 9.02 0.88
N ASN A 99 12.63 9.52 1.00
CA ASN A 99 12.26 10.51 2.01
C ASN A 99 12.45 9.98 3.45
N ILE A 100 12.07 8.74 3.75
CA ILE A 100 12.22 8.18 5.10
C ILE A 100 13.69 7.91 5.44
N PHE A 101 14.45 7.26 4.54
CA PHE A 101 15.83 6.88 4.85
C PHE A 101 16.79 8.06 4.83
N TYR A 102 16.54 9.04 3.96
CA TYR A 102 17.40 10.21 3.81
C TYR A 102 16.77 11.49 4.39
N SER A 103 15.72 11.41 5.20
CA SER A 103 15.07 12.58 5.83
C SER A 103 16.09 13.40 6.63
N THR A 104 16.89 12.75 7.47
CA THR A 104 17.87 13.42 8.34
C THR A 104 18.95 14.13 7.53
N ALA A 105 19.44 13.49 6.47
CA ALA A 105 20.41 14.07 5.55
C ALA A 105 19.81 15.26 4.79
N THR A 106 18.57 15.11 4.32
CA THR A 106 17.82 16.17 3.62
C THR A 106 17.61 17.37 4.54
N PHE A 107 17.12 17.18 5.77
CA PHE A 107 16.93 18.27 6.73
C PHE A 107 18.25 18.93 7.17
N LYS A 108 19.34 18.17 7.23
CA LYS A 108 20.67 18.73 7.50
C LYS A 108 21.13 19.63 6.34
N ASN A 109 20.94 19.18 5.10
CA ASN A 109 21.35 19.92 3.90
C ASN A 109 20.53 21.22 3.71
N ILE A 110 19.26 21.24 4.14
CA ILE A 110 18.41 22.44 4.06
C ILE A 110 18.81 23.49 5.13
N GLY A 111 19.73 23.18 6.05
CA GLY A 111 20.30 24.14 7.01
C GLY A 111 20.01 23.87 8.48
N GLY A 112 19.45 22.70 8.82
CA GLY A 112 19.26 22.29 10.21
C GLY A 112 20.56 21.77 10.84
N SER A 113 20.80 22.09 12.11
CA SER A 113 21.84 21.38 12.88
C SER A 113 21.54 19.88 12.93
N THR A 114 22.56 19.03 13.11
CA THR A 114 22.36 17.57 13.20
C THR A 114 21.33 17.17 14.27
N PHE A 115 21.26 17.93 15.37
CA PHE A 115 20.26 17.71 16.41
C PHE A 115 18.84 18.09 15.95
N MET A 116 18.67 19.25 15.31
CA MET A 116 17.37 19.68 14.79
C MET A 116 16.87 18.77 13.67
N ALA A 117 17.74 18.30 12.78
CA ALA A 117 17.38 17.34 11.72
C ALA A 117 16.82 16.02 12.26
N ARG A 118 17.32 15.55 13.42
CA ARG A 118 16.78 14.38 14.13
C ARG A 118 15.39 14.69 14.69
N ILE A 119 15.20 15.85 15.32
CA ILE A 119 13.89 16.29 15.83
C ILE A 119 12.86 16.35 14.70
N TYR A 120 13.19 16.97 13.56
CA TYR A 120 12.29 17.05 12.41
C TYR A 120 11.92 15.67 11.85
N THR A 121 12.87 14.72 11.87
CA THR A 121 12.58 13.33 11.48
C THR A 121 11.63 12.63 12.46
N VAL A 122 11.75 12.89 13.77
CA VAL A 122 10.80 12.36 14.76
C VAL A 122 9.40 12.96 14.54
N ILE A 123 9.32 14.27 14.33
CA ILE A 123 8.05 14.97 14.04
C ILE A 123 7.40 14.41 12.77
N MET A 124 8.19 14.20 11.71
CA MET A 124 7.74 13.57 10.47
C MET A 124 7.10 12.19 10.73
N GLY A 125 7.69 11.37 11.60
CA GLY A 125 7.15 10.08 12.01
C GLY A 125 5.82 10.20 12.76
N VAL A 126 5.71 11.17 13.69
CA VAL A 126 4.48 11.45 14.43
C VAL A 126 3.36 11.92 13.50
N VAL A 127 3.67 12.83 12.57
CA VAL A 127 2.72 13.32 11.55
C VAL A 127 2.22 12.16 10.68
N ASN A 128 3.13 11.29 10.21
CA ASN A 128 2.77 10.12 9.41
C ASN A 128 1.85 9.14 10.18
N PHE A 129 2.13 8.92 11.46
CA PHE A 129 1.31 8.08 12.34
C PHE A 129 -0.09 8.65 12.54
N ILE A 130 -0.19 9.94 12.87
CA ILE A 130 -1.48 10.63 13.05
C ILE A 130 -2.28 10.60 11.75
N ALA A 131 -1.65 10.91 10.62
CA ALA A 131 -2.28 10.84 9.31
C ALA A 131 -2.83 9.43 9.01
N GLY A 132 -2.10 8.39 9.40
CA GLY A 132 -2.51 6.99 9.25
C GLY A 132 -3.79 6.65 10.03
N ILE A 133 -3.95 7.19 11.23
CA ILE A 133 -5.18 7.02 12.04
C ILE A 133 -6.37 7.69 11.32
N PHE A 134 -6.18 8.90 10.82
CA PHE A 134 -7.22 9.63 10.09
C PHE A 134 -7.62 8.96 8.77
N THR A 135 -6.77 8.11 8.19
CA THR A 135 -7.10 7.36 6.97
C THR A 135 -8.33 6.47 7.14
N ILE A 136 -8.58 5.93 8.33
CA ILE A 136 -9.70 5.01 8.58
C ILE A 136 -11.07 5.66 8.28
N PRO A 137 -11.44 6.81 8.88
CA PRO A 137 -12.69 7.49 8.53
C PRO A 137 -12.70 8.02 7.09
N LEU A 138 -11.55 8.47 6.55
CA LEU A 138 -11.42 8.91 5.16
C LEU A 138 -11.78 7.79 4.16
N LEU A 139 -11.24 6.58 4.38
CA LEU A 139 -11.51 5.37 3.59
C LEU A 139 -12.99 5.01 3.55
N LYS A 140 -13.68 5.14 4.69
CA LYS A 140 -15.12 4.89 4.80
C LYS A 140 -15.93 5.94 4.04
N LYS A 141 -15.49 7.20 4.02
CA LYS A 141 -16.23 8.30 3.37
C LYS A 141 -16.00 8.37 1.87
N PHE A 142 -14.76 8.45 1.40
CA PHE A 142 -14.42 8.81 0.01
C PHE A 142 -14.19 7.63 -0.94
N GLY A 143 -14.01 6.41 -0.41
CA GLY A 143 -13.67 5.24 -1.22
C GLY A 143 -12.17 5.12 -1.49
N ARG A 144 -11.76 4.00 -2.09
CA ARG A 144 -10.33 3.65 -2.25
C ARG A 144 -9.73 4.36 -3.46
N LYS A 145 -10.44 4.33 -4.59
CA LYS A 145 -9.93 4.90 -5.86
C LYS A 145 -9.74 6.41 -5.73
N THR A 146 -10.73 7.09 -5.15
CA THR A 146 -10.69 8.55 -4.97
C THR A 146 -9.51 8.99 -4.12
N LEU A 147 -9.26 8.32 -2.99
CA LEU A 147 -8.14 8.65 -2.10
C LEU A 147 -6.79 8.36 -2.74
N MET A 148 -6.68 7.26 -3.49
CA MET A 148 -5.47 6.92 -4.24
C MET A 148 -5.16 8.00 -5.29
N LEU A 149 -6.16 8.40 -6.07
CA LEU A 149 -6.04 9.47 -7.07
C LEU A 149 -5.67 10.81 -6.47
N SER A 150 -6.41 11.25 -5.45
CA SER A 150 -6.18 12.57 -4.84
C SER A 150 -4.81 12.63 -4.18
N GLY A 151 -4.44 11.61 -3.40
CA GLY A 151 -3.14 11.60 -2.73
C GLY A 151 -1.97 11.51 -3.70
N SER A 152 -2.05 10.71 -4.77
CA SER A 152 -0.98 10.68 -5.78
C SER A 152 -0.85 12.01 -6.52
N ALA A 153 -1.95 12.73 -6.76
CA ALA A 153 -1.91 14.06 -7.35
C ALA A 153 -1.25 15.09 -6.42
N PHE A 154 -1.61 15.09 -5.13
CA PHE A 154 -0.97 15.97 -4.16
C PHE A 154 0.51 15.64 -3.96
N ILE A 155 0.87 14.37 -3.90
CA ILE A 155 2.28 13.94 -3.84
C ILE A 155 3.07 14.45 -5.06
N ALA A 156 2.49 14.38 -6.26
CA ALA A 156 3.15 14.89 -7.47
C ALA A 156 3.43 16.41 -7.35
N ILE A 157 2.48 17.17 -6.79
CA ILE A 157 2.62 18.61 -6.54
C ILE A 157 3.68 18.85 -5.46
N ASP A 158 3.63 18.13 -4.34
CA ASP A 158 4.59 18.27 -3.23
C ASP A 158 6.03 17.99 -3.71
N CYS A 159 6.23 16.93 -4.48
CA CYS A 159 7.52 16.61 -5.09
C CYS A 159 7.97 17.67 -6.10
N PHE A 160 7.07 18.23 -6.89
CA PHE A 160 7.40 19.30 -7.83
C PHE A 160 7.90 20.55 -7.11
N ILE A 161 7.18 20.95 -6.05
CA ILE A 161 7.54 22.08 -5.19
C ILE A 161 8.90 21.84 -4.53
N LEU A 162 9.13 20.65 -3.99
CA LEU A 162 10.43 20.26 -3.41
C LEU A 162 11.57 20.30 -4.43
N GLY A 163 11.32 19.88 -5.68
CA GLY A 163 12.30 19.97 -6.76
C GLY A 163 12.73 21.41 -7.07
N ILE A 164 11.78 22.36 -7.06
CA ILE A 164 12.07 23.79 -7.29
C ILE A 164 12.90 24.36 -6.12
N PHE A 165 12.46 24.12 -4.88
CA PHE A 165 13.11 24.69 -3.71
C PHE A 165 14.46 24.03 -3.38
N SER A 166 14.72 22.82 -3.85
CA SER A 166 16.01 22.17 -3.63
C SER A 166 17.08 22.59 -4.65
N GLY A 167 16.71 23.24 -5.77
CA GLY A 167 17.64 23.44 -6.89
C GLY A 167 17.63 24.81 -7.56
N ILE A 168 16.60 25.62 -7.35
CA ILE A 168 16.45 26.91 -8.04
C ILE A 168 16.39 28.07 -7.04
N ILE A 169 15.77 27.85 -5.87
CA ILE A 169 15.52 28.91 -4.88
C ILE A 169 16.10 28.46 -3.53
N ASP A 170 17.11 29.19 -3.03
CA ASP A 170 17.55 29.12 -1.64
C ASP A 170 16.46 29.74 -0.74
N ALA A 171 15.38 28.99 -0.53
CA ALA A 171 14.28 29.42 0.32
C ALA A 171 14.60 29.21 1.81
N SER A 172 13.82 29.89 2.65
CA SER A 172 13.83 29.61 4.09
C SER A 172 13.53 28.12 4.34
N LEU A 173 14.29 27.52 5.26
CA LEU A 173 14.21 26.12 5.71
C LEU A 173 12.76 25.64 6.00
N ILE A 174 11.86 26.58 6.29
CA ILE A 174 10.45 26.34 6.64
C ILE A 174 9.66 25.75 5.46
N ILE A 175 9.86 26.25 4.23
CA ILE A 175 9.02 25.85 3.09
C ILE A 175 9.26 24.38 2.69
N PRO A 176 10.51 23.92 2.45
CA PRO A 176 10.77 22.51 2.14
C PRO A 176 10.33 21.58 3.26
N LEU A 177 10.49 22.00 4.52
CA LEU A 177 10.09 21.22 5.69
C LEU A 177 8.57 21.01 5.74
N LEU A 178 7.78 22.06 5.53
CA LEU A 178 6.32 21.95 5.45
C LEU A 178 5.89 21.05 4.28
N CYS A 179 6.54 21.18 3.11
CA CYS A 179 6.24 20.34 1.94
C CYS A 179 6.51 18.86 2.20
N ILE A 180 7.60 18.51 2.91
CA ILE A 180 7.88 17.12 3.30
C ILE A 180 6.79 16.60 4.26
N TYR A 181 6.29 17.42 5.18
CA TYR A 181 5.20 17.00 6.07
C TYR A 181 3.87 16.83 5.32
N PHE A 182 3.54 17.71 4.38
CA PHE A 182 2.38 17.53 3.51
C PHE A 182 2.50 16.27 2.66
N PHE A 183 3.67 16.02 2.07
CA PHE A 183 3.97 14.77 1.37
C PHE A 183 3.68 13.54 2.25
N MET A 184 4.11 13.56 3.52
CA MET A 184 3.89 12.43 4.44
C MET A 184 2.42 12.23 4.77
N ILE A 185 1.66 13.30 4.96
CA ILE A 185 0.21 13.23 5.18
C ILE A 185 -0.46 12.64 3.94
N ASN A 186 -0.15 13.17 2.75
CA ASN A 186 -0.69 12.73 1.48
C ASN A 186 -0.37 11.27 1.18
N PHE A 187 0.86 10.85 1.46
CA PHE A 187 1.28 9.45 1.34
C PHE A 187 0.51 8.55 2.30
N SER A 188 0.42 8.91 3.59
CA SER A 188 -0.15 8.05 4.63
C SER A 188 -1.60 7.66 4.35
N TYR A 189 -2.45 8.62 3.95
CA TYR A 189 -3.85 8.31 3.66
C TYR A 189 -4.08 7.66 2.30
N SER A 190 -3.20 7.90 1.32
CA SER A 190 -3.34 7.37 -0.02
C SER A 190 -2.51 6.09 -0.18
N LEU A 191 -1.28 6.21 -0.66
CA LEU A 191 -0.42 5.08 -1.01
C LEU A 191 0.04 4.27 0.21
N GLY A 192 -0.09 4.80 1.42
CA GLY A 192 0.19 4.12 2.68
C GLY A 192 -0.86 3.07 3.00
N ALA A 193 -1.94 3.44 3.69
CA ALA A 193 -2.94 2.48 4.16
C ALA A 193 -3.96 2.06 3.09
N THR A 194 -4.35 2.98 2.19
CA THR A 194 -5.40 2.70 1.20
C THR A 194 -4.93 1.69 0.15
N LEU A 195 -3.68 1.76 -0.29
CA LEU A 195 -3.12 0.84 -1.29
C LEU A 195 -3.15 -0.62 -0.82
N TRP A 196 -2.70 -0.90 0.40
CA TRP A 196 -2.71 -2.26 0.95
C TRP A 196 -4.12 -2.78 1.21
N THR A 197 -5.03 -1.89 1.61
CA THR A 197 -6.46 -2.22 1.73
C THR A 197 -7.05 -2.60 0.38
N TYR A 198 -6.76 -1.81 -0.66
CA TYR A 198 -7.20 -2.08 -2.02
C TYR A 198 -6.62 -3.40 -2.57
N LEU A 199 -5.33 -3.66 -2.33
CA LEU A 199 -4.70 -4.92 -2.73
C LEU A 199 -5.35 -6.13 -2.03
N ALA A 200 -5.70 -6.03 -0.75
CA ALA A 200 -6.37 -7.12 -0.03
C ALA A 200 -7.83 -7.34 -0.48
N GLU A 201 -8.50 -6.29 -0.98
CA GLU A 201 -9.86 -6.37 -1.52
C GLU A 201 -9.88 -6.92 -2.97
N VAL A 202 -8.89 -6.56 -3.77
CA VAL A 202 -8.83 -6.91 -5.20
C VAL A 202 -8.04 -8.18 -5.46
N CYS A 203 -6.92 -8.42 -4.79
CA CYS A 203 -6.00 -9.49 -5.15
C CYS A 203 -6.30 -10.79 -4.39
N VAL A 204 -5.95 -11.89 -5.03
CA VAL A 204 -5.84 -13.20 -4.37
C VAL A 204 -4.52 -13.26 -3.60
N ASP A 205 -4.43 -14.05 -2.53
CA ASP A 205 -3.24 -14.11 -1.65
C ASP A 205 -1.92 -14.32 -2.41
N LYS A 206 -1.89 -15.18 -3.44
CA LYS A 206 -0.68 -15.38 -4.26
C LYS A 206 -0.30 -14.16 -5.11
N ILE A 207 -1.25 -13.33 -5.48
CA ILE A 207 -0.98 -12.08 -6.17
C ILE A 207 -0.57 -11.00 -5.16
N LEU A 208 -1.14 -11.01 -3.96
CA LEU A 208 -0.74 -10.12 -2.87
C LEU A 208 0.73 -10.35 -2.48
N THR A 209 1.20 -11.60 -2.44
CA THR A 209 2.63 -11.89 -2.22
C THR A 209 3.51 -11.37 -3.35
N VAL A 210 3.07 -11.43 -4.61
CA VAL A 210 3.80 -10.83 -5.74
C VAL A 210 3.81 -9.30 -5.63
N ALA A 211 2.70 -8.68 -5.21
CA ALA A 211 2.65 -7.23 -4.97
C ALA A 211 3.65 -6.81 -3.87
N ALA A 212 3.73 -7.59 -2.78
CA ALA A 212 4.69 -7.37 -1.71
C ALA A 212 6.13 -7.59 -2.16
N ALA A 213 6.41 -8.65 -2.94
CA ALA A 213 7.73 -8.89 -3.51
C ALA A 213 8.15 -7.76 -4.46
N SER A 214 7.24 -7.28 -5.32
CA SER A 214 7.46 -6.11 -6.18
C SER A 214 7.78 -4.88 -5.35
N ASN A 215 6.99 -4.61 -4.32
CA ASN A 215 7.20 -3.48 -3.41
C ASN A 215 8.58 -3.51 -2.75
N LEU A 216 9.01 -4.66 -2.22
CA LEU A 216 10.34 -4.82 -1.62
C LEU A 216 11.45 -4.67 -2.66
N PHE A 217 11.29 -5.25 -3.85
CA PHE A 217 12.26 -5.12 -4.92
C PHE A 217 12.48 -3.66 -5.31
N PHE A 218 11.40 -2.91 -5.56
CA PHE A 218 11.50 -1.50 -5.89
C PHE A 218 11.96 -0.63 -4.71
N THR A 219 11.71 -1.04 -3.47
CA THR A 219 12.29 -0.40 -2.29
C THR A 219 13.81 -0.46 -2.34
N CYS A 220 14.37 -1.64 -2.62
CA CYS A 220 15.82 -1.81 -2.78
C CYS A 220 16.36 -0.96 -3.95
N VAL A 221 15.69 -1.00 -5.10
CA VAL A 221 16.10 -0.22 -6.29
C VAL A 221 16.14 1.27 -5.98
N VAL A 222 15.06 1.85 -5.42
CA VAL A 222 14.99 3.28 -5.10
C VAL A 222 16.00 3.65 -4.02
N THR A 223 16.12 2.84 -2.97
CA THR A 223 17.05 3.12 -1.86
C THR A 223 18.51 3.11 -2.30
N ILE A 224 18.89 2.16 -3.17
CA ILE A 224 20.26 2.08 -3.69
C ILE A 224 20.52 3.21 -4.70
N SER A 225 19.58 3.47 -5.62
CA SER A 225 19.78 4.45 -6.70
C SER A 225 19.75 5.91 -6.24
N PHE A 226 18.92 6.24 -5.25
CA PHE A 226 18.73 7.61 -4.77
C PHE A 226 20.03 8.35 -4.41
N PRO A 227 20.97 7.81 -3.59
CA PRO A 227 22.20 8.52 -3.26
C PRO A 227 23.13 8.76 -4.47
N TYR A 228 23.13 7.85 -5.46
CA TYR A 228 23.91 8.05 -6.69
C TYR A 228 23.30 9.16 -7.56
N VAL A 229 21.97 9.20 -7.69
CA VAL A 229 21.28 10.27 -8.41
C VAL A 229 21.44 11.61 -7.69
N ALA A 230 21.29 11.62 -6.37
CA ALA A 230 21.42 12.82 -5.56
C ALA A 230 22.83 13.43 -5.61
N SER A 231 23.87 12.59 -5.65
CA SER A 231 25.27 13.06 -5.72
C SER A 231 25.71 13.49 -7.12
N SER A 232 25.20 12.87 -8.18
CA SER A 232 25.59 13.17 -9.56
C SER A 232 24.73 14.24 -10.24
N LEU A 233 23.41 14.16 -10.09
CA LEU A 233 22.41 14.99 -10.78
C LEU A 233 21.73 16.00 -9.82
N GLY A 234 22.00 15.89 -8.52
CA GLY A 234 21.40 16.74 -7.49
C GLY A 234 20.08 16.21 -6.96
N VAL A 235 19.76 16.60 -5.72
CA VAL A 235 18.53 16.20 -5.00
C VAL A 235 17.26 16.66 -5.73
N SER A 236 17.32 17.82 -6.37
CA SER A 236 16.22 18.44 -7.14
C SER A 236 15.76 17.57 -8.30
N PHE A 237 16.71 16.98 -9.03
CA PHE A 237 16.41 16.09 -10.16
C PHE A 237 15.64 14.85 -9.69
N ALA A 238 16.04 14.27 -8.54
CA ALA A 238 15.34 13.12 -7.95
C ALA A 238 13.88 13.47 -7.60
N PHE A 239 13.62 14.65 -7.03
CA PHE A 239 12.27 15.09 -6.72
C PHE A 239 11.42 15.37 -7.97
N PHE A 240 11.99 15.96 -9.02
CA PHE A 240 11.28 16.09 -10.30
C PHE A 240 10.96 14.74 -10.94
N PHE A 241 11.86 13.77 -10.84
CA PHE A 241 11.60 12.41 -11.28
C PHE A 241 10.43 11.78 -10.52
N PHE A 242 10.40 11.91 -9.19
CA PHE A 242 9.28 11.42 -8.37
C PHE A 242 7.96 12.16 -8.66
N SER A 243 8.01 13.46 -8.96
CA SER A 243 6.83 14.21 -9.38
C SER A 243 6.26 13.66 -10.70
N ALA A 244 7.13 13.45 -11.70
CA ALA A 244 6.73 12.90 -12.99
C ALA A 244 6.19 11.46 -12.87
N SER A 245 6.83 10.61 -12.06
CA SER A 245 6.35 9.23 -11.82
C SER A 245 4.98 9.22 -11.14
N MET A 246 4.71 10.15 -10.23
CA MET A 246 3.43 10.28 -9.54
C MET A 246 2.35 10.86 -10.45
N ALA A 247 2.66 11.79 -11.34
CA ALA A 247 1.74 12.23 -12.38
C ALA A 247 1.31 11.07 -13.30
N LEU A 248 2.25 10.21 -13.72
CA LEU A 248 1.94 8.99 -14.48
C LEU A 248 1.10 8.00 -13.66
N THR A 249 1.37 7.90 -12.36
CA THR A 249 0.60 7.07 -11.43
C THR A 249 -0.86 7.51 -11.35
N VAL A 250 -1.14 8.81 -11.32
CA VAL A 250 -2.50 9.35 -11.36
C VAL A 250 -3.22 8.91 -12.64
N GLY A 251 -2.55 9.01 -13.80
CA GLY A 251 -3.10 8.54 -15.08
C GLY A 251 -3.41 7.04 -15.06
N TYR A 252 -2.48 6.23 -14.56
CA TYR A 252 -2.69 4.79 -14.40
C TYR A 252 -3.85 4.46 -13.44
N PHE A 253 -3.96 5.17 -12.31
CA PHE A 253 -5.04 4.98 -11.35
C PHE A 253 -6.40 5.34 -11.91
N TYR A 254 -6.47 6.38 -12.74
CA TYR A 254 -7.71 6.78 -13.38
C TYR A 254 -8.20 5.67 -14.31
N TRP A 255 -7.28 5.15 -15.14
CA TRP A 255 -7.58 4.17 -16.18
C TRP A 255 -7.82 2.75 -15.63
N ASP A 256 -6.96 2.21 -14.76
CA ASP A 256 -7.02 0.78 -14.38
C ASP A 256 -7.79 0.53 -13.07
N LEU A 257 -7.80 1.46 -12.11
CA LEU A 257 -8.47 1.20 -10.82
C LEU A 257 -9.99 1.34 -10.88
N VAL A 258 -10.66 0.49 -10.10
CA VAL A 258 -12.12 0.49 -9.88
C VAL A 258 -12.42 0.88 -8.43
N GLU A 259 -13.62 1.37 -8.15
CA GLU A 259 -14.02 1.64 -6.77
C GLU A 259 -14.50 0.35 -6.08
N THR A 260 -13.89 0.00 -4.96
CA THR A 260 -14.14 -1.23 -4.19
C THR A 260 -15.03 -1.02 -2.97
N LYS A 261 -15.31 0.24 -2.59
CA LYS A 261 -16.12 0.59 -1.43
C LYS A 261 -17.50 -0.10 -1.47
N GLY A 262 -17.77 -0.92 -0.45
CA GLY A 262 -19.07 -1.55 -0.21
C GLY A 262 -19.41 -2.70 -1.15
N LYS A 263 -18.44 -3.22 -1.92
CA LYS A 263 -18.66 -4.30 -2.89
C LYS A 263 -18.16 -5.64 -2.38
N THR A 264 -18.78 -6.72 -2.85
CA THR A 264 -18.29 -8.07 -2.58
C THR A 264 -17.09 -8.40 -3.47
N LYS A 265 -16.23 -9.35 -3.08
CA LYS A 265 -15.07 -9.74 -3.88
C LYS A 265 -15.43 -10.22 -5.31
N PRO A 266 -16.50 -11.00 -5.53
CA PRO A 266 -16.94 -11.36 -6.87
C PRO A 266 -17.36 -10.15 -7.72
N GLU A 267 -18.05 -9.17 -7.13
CA GLU A 267 -18.42 -7.93 -7.83
C GLU A 267 -17.19 -7.10 -8.23
N ILE A 268 -16.22 -6.96 -7.31
CA ILE A 268 -14.97 -6.25 -7.57
C ILE A 268 -14.23 -6.89 -8.74
N MET A 269 -14.15 -8.22 -8.73
CA MET A 269 -13.51 -8.98 -9.81
C MET A 269 -14.19 -8.74 -11.17
N ASN A 270 -15.52 -8.79 -11.23
CA ASN A 270 -16.26 -8.52 -12.47
C ASN A 270 -16.02 -7.09 -12.98
N LEU A 271 -15.94 -6.11 -12.07
CA LEU A 271 -15.62 -4.73 -12.42
C LEU A 271 -14.19 -4.58 -12.94
N VAL A 272 -13.23 -5.27 -12.32
CA VAL A 272 -11.85 -5.30 -12.82
C VAL A 272 -11.81 -5.95 -14.20
N LEU A 273 -12.58 -7.01 -14.46
CA LEU A 273 -12.59 -7.70 -15.76
C LEU A 273 -13.21 -6.90 -16.90
N ASN A 274 -14.30 -6.17 -16.62
CA ASN A 274 -15.10 -5.47 -17.63
C ASN A 274 -14.58 -4.08 -18.01
N LYS A 275 -13.48 -3.63 -17.39
CA LYS A 275 -12.84 -2.34 -17.64
C LYS A 275 -11.64 -2.49 -18.57
#